data_AF-A0A929C5Y5-F1
#
_entry.id   AF-A0A929C5Y5-F1
#
_cell.length_a   1.000
_cell.length_b   1.000
_cell.length_c   1.000
_cell.angle_alpha   90.00
_cell.angle_beta   90.00
_cell.angle_gamma   90.00
#
_symmetry.space_group_name_H-M   'P 1'
#
loop_
_entity.id
_entity.type
_entity.pdbx_description
1 polymer ?
#
loop_
_entity_poly.entity_id
_entity_poly.type
_entity_poly.pdbx_seq_one_letter_code
_entity_poly.pdbx_strand_id
1 'polypeptide(L)'
;SIFECFGGILPASNRGVAKEGIEIFQIETRNPHLHEERGGMHLRRMILPVLSVIYYSTLCNSEIKQQISEKLIEQGALQPEGEIPRPHLIPPPKTINAQIFVNFMKEHLPIYSVLER
;
A
#
# COMPACT_ATOMS: atom_id res chain seq x y z
N SER A 1 -2.21 2.80 7.88
CA SER A 1 -2.46 3.81 6.83
C SER A 1 -2.01 5.19 7.32
N ILE A 2 -1.66 6.16 6.46
CA ILE A 2 -1.40 7.56 6.87
C ILE A 2 -2.63 8.13 7.60
N PHE A 3 -3.84 7.89 7.06
CA PHE A 3 -5.09 8.36 7.64
C PHE A 3 -5.39 7.73 9.02
N GLU A 4 -5.15 6.43 9.18
CA GLU A 4 -5.30 5.76 10.48
C GLU A 4 -4.31 6.30 11.51
N CYS A 5 -3.08 6.58 11.11
CA CYS A 5 -2.01 6.95 12.03
C CYS A 5 -2.00 8.44 12.40
N PHE A 6 -2.57 9.31 11.55
CA PHE A 6 -2.43 10.76 11.67
C PHE A 6 -3.71 11.55 11.34
N GLY A 7 -4.82 10.90 11.02
CA GLY A 7 -6.09 11.55 10.68
C GLY A 7 -6.92 12.05 11.87
N GLY A 8 -6.42 11.91 13.10
CA GLY A 8 -7.06 12.45 14.31
C GLY A 8 -8.24 11.65 14.88
N ILE A 9 -8.74 10.64 14.16
CA ILE A 9 -9.80 9.74 14.64
C ILE A 9 -9.26 8.72 15.66
N LEU A 10 -8.03 8.23 15.42
CA LEU A 10 -7.32 7.31 16.31
C LEU A 10 -6.15 8.04 16.99
N PRO A 11 -5.65 7.51 18.13
CA PRO A 11 -4.45 8.04 18.75
C PRO A 11 -3.28 8.07 17.77
N ALA A 12 -2.65 9.24 17.63
CA ALA A 12 -1.57 9.41 16.67
C ALA A 12 -0.37 8.51 16.97
N SER A 13 0.14 7.83 15.94
CA SER A 13 1.26 6.88 16.10
C SER A 13 2.59 7.56 16.47
N ASN A 14 2.75 8.84 16.12
CA ASN A 14 3.89 9.67 16.49
C ASN A 14 3.43 11.12 16.67
N ARG A 15 3.56 11.65 17.89
CA ARG A 15 3.11 13.01 18.23
C ARG A 15 3.95 14.12 17.60
N GLY A 16 5.25 13.87 17.37
CA GLY A 16 6.13 14.84 16.69
C GLY A 16 5.70 15.04 15.24
N VAL A 17 5.51 13.93 14.51
CA VAL A 17 5.00 13.96 13.13
C VAL A 17 3.60 14.56 13.08
N ALA A 18 2.71 14.21 14.02
CA ALA A 18 1.37 14.78 14.05
C ALA A 18 1.38 16.31 14.29
N LYS A 19 2.37 16.83 15.03
CA LYS A 19 2.53 18.27 15.27
C LYS A 19 3.03 19.00 14.02
N GLU A 20 3.98 18.42 13.30
CA GLU A 20 4.56 19.00 12.09
C GLU A 20 3.61 18.87 10.89
N GLY A 21 2.77 17.83 10.89
CA GLY A 21 1.85 17.52 9.80
C GLY A 21 2.46 16.57 8.77
N ILE A 22 1.59 16.06 7.89
CA ILE A 22 1.98 15.26 6.72
C ILE A 22 1.36 15.90 5.50
N GLU A 23 2.19 16.28 4.53
CA GLU A 23 1.75 16.85 3.26
C GLU A 23 1.69 15.75 2.19
N ILE A 24 0.55 15.63 1.52
CA ILE A 24 0.34 14.71 0.40
C ILE A 24 0.18 15.54 -0.86
N PHE A 25 1.14 15.41 -1.79
CA PHE A 25 1.10 16.09 -3.08
C PHE A 25 0.57 15.15 -4.16
N GLN A 26 -0.41 15.61 -4.94
CA GLN A 26 -0.88 14.96 -6.16
C GLN A 26 -0.53 15.87 -7.33
N ILE A 27 0.48 15.49 -8.12
CA ILE A 27 1.00 16.30 -9.22
C ILE A 27 0.65 15.59 -10.54
N GLU A 28 -0.07 16.28 -11.41
CA GLU A 28 -0.37 15.80 -12.76
C GLU A 28 0.83 16.03 -13.69
N THR A 29 1.27 14.97 -14.36
CA THR A 29 2.39 15.05 -15.29
C THR A 29 1.97 15.60 -16.65
N ARG A 30 2.82 16.41 -17.28
CA ARG A 30 2.57 16.92 -18.66
C ARG A 30 2.55 15.81 -19.70
N ASN A 31 3.42 14.82 -19.53
CA ASN A 31 3.55 13.72 -20.47
C ASN A 31 2.50 12.64 -20.18
N PRO A 32 1.91 12.02 -21.22
CA PRO A 32 1.05 10.85 -21.05
C PRO A 32 1.77 9.69 -20.35
N HIS A 33 1.04 8.93 -19.55
CA HIS A 33 1.54 7.73 -18.89
C HIS A 33 1.31 6.50 -19.76
N LEU A 34 2.20 6.26 -20.72
CA LEU A 34 2.13 5.11 -21.64
C LEU A 34 2.96 3.94 -21.10
N HIS A 35 2.33 2.78 -20.97
CA HIS A 35 2.96 1.50 -20.61
C HIS A 35 2.40 0.37 -21.47
N GLU A 36 3.12 -0.74 -21.51
CA GLU A 36 2.64 -1.96 -22.15
C GLU A 36 1.31 -2.43 -21.52
N GLU A 37 0.34 -2.76 -22.37
CA GLU A 37 -0.96 -3.22 -21.93
C GLU A 37 -0.89 -4.67 -21.43
N ARG A 38 -1.32 -4.90 -20.18
CA ARG A 38 -1.31 -6.23 -19.54
C ARG A 38 -2.68 -6.94 -19.56
N GLY A 39 -3.64 -6.38 -20.30
CA GLY A 39 -4.99 -6.92 -20.51
C GLY A 39 -5.93 -6.85 -19.30
N GLY A 40 -7.22 -7.16 -19.52
CA GLY A 40 -8.28 -7.01 -18.51
C GLY A 40 -8.15 -7.90 -17.26
N MET A 41 -7.53 -9.09 -17.40
CA MET A 41 -7.23 -9.96 -16.25
C MET A 41 -6.29 -9.29 -15.24
N HIS A 42 -5.34 -8.49 -15.72
CA HIS A 42 -4.44 -7.75 -14.85
C HIS A 42 -5.20 -6.68 -14.05
N LEU A 43 -6.14 -5.97 -14.69
CA LEU A 43 -6.98 -4.96 -14.02
C LEU A 43 -7.81 -5.57 -12.88
N ARG A 44 -8.43 -6.74 -13.11
CA ARG A 44 -9.17 -7.48 -12.07
C ARG A 44 -8.28 -7.92 -10.91
N ARG A 45 -7.04 -8.30 -11.19
CA ARG A 45 -6.05 -8.65 -10.15
C ARG A 45 -5.58 -7.44 -9.35
N MET A 46 -5.67 -6.22 -9.88
CA MET A 46 -5.29 -5.00 -9.17
C MET A 46 -6.40 -4.46 -8.26
N ILE A 47 -7.67 -4.54 -8.68
CA ILE A 47 -8.76 -3.92 -7.91
C ILE A 47 -8.99 -4.62 -6.57
N LEU A 48 -8.86 -5.95 -6.51
CA LEU A 48 -9.04 -6.73 -5.30
C LEU A 48 -8.12 -6.27 -4.15
N PRO A 49 -6.78 -6.29 -4.29
CA PRO A 49 -5.89 -5.88 -3.20
C PRO A 49 -6.06 -4.41 -2.81
N VAL A 50 -6.38 -3.51 -3.75
CA VAL A 50 -6.62 -2.09 -3.45
C VAL A 50 -7.83 -1.93 -2.54
N LEU A 51 -8.96 -2.54 -2.91
CA LEU A 51 -10.17 -2.44 -2.11
C LEU A 51 -10.08 -3.26 -0.81
N SER A 52 -9.32 -4.35 -0.78
CA SER A 52 -8.99 -5.08 0.46
C SER A 52 -8.34 -4.18 1.51
N VAL A 53 -7.43 -3.28 1.12
CA VAL A 53 -6.76 -2.34 2.06
C VAL A 53 -7.77 -1.39 2.68
N ILE A 54 -8.74 -0.89 1.92
CA ILE A 54 -9.78 -0.01 2.42
C ILE A 54 -10.75 -0.81 3.30
N TYR A 55 -11.20 -1.98 2.85
CA TYR A 55 -12.13 -2.85 3.56
C TYR A 55 -11.63 -3.22 4.97
N TYR A 56 -10.35 -3.54 5.13
CA TYR A 56 -9.77 -3.90 6.42
C TYR A 56 -9.24 -2.71 7.23
N SER A 57 -9.37 -1.48 6.73
CA SER A 57 -9.03 -0.27 7.49
C SER A 57 -9.90 -0.16 8.73
N THR A 58 -9.32 0.24 9.85
CA THR A 58 -10.07 0.51 11.09
C THR A 58 -11.00 1.71 10.95
N LEU A 59 -10.80 2.54 9.93
CA LEU A 59 -11.66 3.69 9.62
C LEU A 59 -12.83 3.32 8.70
N CYS A 60 -12.89 2.08 8.19
CA CYS A 60 -13.94 1.66 7.26
C CYS A 60 -15.21 1.22 8.02
N ASN A 61 -16.33 1.90 7.76
CA ASN A 61 -17.63 1.53 8.30
C ASN A 61 -18.27 0.35 7.53
N SER A 62 -19.37 -0.18 8.05
CA SER A 62 -20.08 -1.33 7.44
C SER A 62 -20.68 -1.02 6.07
N GLU A 63 -21.16 0.21 5.86
CA GLU A 63 -21.73 0.64 4.59
C GLU A 63 -20.69 0.62 3.47
N ILE A 64 -19.51 1.21 3.70
CA ILE A 64 -18.40 1.20 2.74
C ILE A 64 -17.90 -0.22 2.51
N LYS A 65 -17.84 -1.06 3.56
CA LYS A 65 -17.49 -2.48 3.41
C LYS A 65 -18.42 -3.21 2.45
N GLN A 66 -19.73 -2.97 2.57
CA GLN A 66 -20.72 -3.56 1.68
C GLN A 66 -20.54 -3.06 0.25
N GLN A 67 -20.38 -1.74 0.03
CA GLN A 67 -20.15 -1.16 -1.30
C GLN A 67 -18.88 -1.73 -1.96
N ILE A 68 -17.83 -1.95 -1.18
CA ILE A 68 -16.59 -2.59 -1.67
C ILE A 68 -16.87 -4.03 -2.13
N SER A 69 -17.56 -4.83 -1.32
CA SER A 69 -17.88 -6.22 -1.67
C SER A 69 -18.72 -6.29 -2.94
N GLU A 70 -19.78 -5.48 -3.03
CA GLU A 70 -20.64 -5.38 -4.21
C GLU A 70 -19.83 -5.00 -5.45
N LYS A 71 -18.94 -4.00 -5.34
CA LYS A 71 -18.12 -3.57 -6.47
C LYS A 71 -17.14 -4.66 -6.93
N LEU A 72 -16.53 -5.38 -6.00
CA LEU A 72 -15.60 -6.47 -6.32
C LEU A 72 -16.30 -7.63 -7.04
N ILE A 73 -17.54 -7.95 -6.64
CA ILE A 73 -18.37 -8.96 -7.30
C ILE A 73 -18.78 -8.48 -8.70
N GLU A 74 -19.28 -7.25 -8.83
CA GLU A 74 -19.69 -6.65 -10.11
C GLU A 74 -18.55 -6.68 -11.14
N GLN A 75 -17.31 -6.41 -10.70
CA GLN A 75 -16.13 -6.40 -11.57
C GLN A 75 -15.55 -7.81 -11.85
N GLY A 76 -16.16 -8.87 -11.29
CA GLY A 76 -15.67 -10.24 -11.40
C GLY A 76 -14.30 -10.46 -10.75
N ALA A 77 -13.95 -9.62 -9.77
CA ALA A 77 -12.72 -9.71 -8.98
C ALA A 77 -12.91 -10.55 -7.70
N LEU A 78 -14.15 -10.77 -7.27
CA LEU A 78 -14.56 -11.60 -6.15
C LEU A 78 -15.79 -12.44 -6.54
N GLN A 79 -15.88 -13.67 -6.04
CA GLN A 79 -17.09 -14.50 -6.19
C GLN A 79 -18.16 -14.04 -5.18
N PRO A 80 -19.47 -14.24 -5.43
CA PRO A 80 -20.52 -13.75 -4.54
C PRO A 80 -20.40 -14.22 -3.08
N GLU A 81 -19.90 -15.44 -2.87
CA GLU A 81 -19.66 -16.05 -1.55
C GLU A 81 -18.18 -15.98 -1.14
N GLY A 82 -17.35 -15.26 -1.91
CA GLY A 82 -15.92 -15.14 -1.67
C GLY A 82 -15.58 -14.19 -0.53
N GLU A 83 -14.61 -14.56 0.30
CA GLU A 83 -14.06 -13.64 1.29
C GLU A 83 -13.00 -12.73 0.66
N ILE A 84 -13.06 -11.43 1.00
CA ILE A 84 -12.04 -10.47 0.59
C ILE A 84 -10.74 -10.82 1.32
N PRO A 85 -9.61 -11.05 0.64
CA PRO A 85 -8.38 -11.45 1.32
C PRO A 85 -7.83 -10.29 2.15
N ARG A 86 -7.38 -10.60 3.38
CA ARG A 86 -6.74 -9.63 4.25
C ARG A 86 -5.32 -9.31 3.74
N PRO A 87 -4.98 -8.02 3.53
CA PRO A 87 -3.63 -7.65 3.09
C PRO A 87 -2.58 -8.01 4.14
N HIS A 88 -1.44 -8.53 3.68
CA HIS A 88 -0.26 -8.68 4.54
C HIS A 88 0.44 -7.33 4.67
N LEU A 89 0.57 -6.83 5.90
CA LEU A 89 1.23 -5.55 6.18
C LEU A 89 2.63 -5.79 6.74
N ILE A 90 3.64 -5.27 6.06
CA ILE A 90 5.03 -5.28 6.53
C ILE A 90 5.22 -4.09 7.49
N PRO A 91 5.81 -4.28 8.69
CA PRO A 91 6.03 -3.20 9.63
C PRO A 91 6.98 -2.12 9.07
N PRO A 92 6.90 -0.87 9.57
CA PRO A 92 7.78 0.20 9.12
C PRO A 92 9.26 -0.16 9.27
N PRO A 93 10.14 0.06 8.26
CA PRO A 93 11.54 -0.35 8.30
C PRO A 93 12.35 0.18 9.49
N LYS A 94 11.91 1.28 10.12
CA LYS A 94 12.50 1.82 11.36
C LYS A 94 12.54 0.80 12.52
N THR A 95 11.78 -0.30 12.43
CA THR A 95 11.81 -1.39 13.42
C THR A 95 13.01 -2.32 13.25
N ILE A 96 13.77 -2.19 12.16
CA ILE A 96 14.94 -3.02 11.85
C ILE A 96 16.21 -2.30 12.28
N ASN A 97 17.20 -3.06 12.77
CA ASN A 97 18.53 -2.52 13.02
C ASN A 97 19.28 -2.34 11.69
N ALA A 98 19.34 -1.08 11.23
CA ALA A 98 20.02 -0.72 9.99
C ALA A 98 21.51 -1.10 9.98
N GLN A 99 22.19 -1.11 11.13
CA GLN A 99 23.60 -1.45 11.20
C GLN A 99 23.86 -2.94 10.92
N ILE A 100 22.96 -3.82 11.37
CA ILE A 100 23.02 -5.26 11.06
C ILE A 100 22.85 -5.45 9.56
N PHE A 101 21.82 -4.81 8.97
CA PHE A 101 21.58 -4.87 7.53
C PHE A 101 22.79 -4.37 6.72
N VAL A 102 23.35 -3.21 7.10
CA VAL A 102 24.54 -2.65 6.44
C VAL A 102 25.73 -3.59 6.55
N ASN A 103 25.97 -4.18 7.73
CA ASN A 103 27.08 -5.12 7.92
C ASN A 103 26.93 -6.36 7.06
N PHE A 104 25.72 -6.93 6.98
CA PHE A 104 25.41 -8.04 6.08
C PHE A 104 25.67 -7.65 4.62
N MET A 105 25.19 -6.48 4.19
CA MET A 105 25.30 -6.06 2.79
C MET A 105 26.73 -5.82 2.34
N LYS A 106 27.70 -5.48 3.21
CA LYS A 106 29.10 -5.17 2.83
C LYS A 106 29.73 -6.20 1.90
N GLU A 107 29.52 -7.48 2.18
CA GLU A 107 30.09 -8.58 1.39
C GLU A 107 29.35 -8.79 0.06
N HIS A 108 28.09 -8.35 -0.03
CA HIS A 108 27.25 -8.46 -1.21
C HIS A 108 27.22 -7.18 -2.06
N LEU A 109 27.70 -6.04 -1.55
CA LEU A 109 27.73 -4.78 -2.31
C LEU A 109 28.36 -4.91 -3.72
N PRO A 110 29.42 -5.73 -3.96
CA PRO A 110 29.97 -5.89 -5.29
C PRO A 110 29.01 -6.45 -6.34
N ILE A 111 28.03 -7.29 -5.97
CA ILE A 111 27.04 -7.84 -6.91
C ILE A 111 25.88 -6.89 -7.19
N TYR A 112 25.68 -5.87 -6.35
CA TYR A 112 24.66 -4.84 -6.50
C TYR A 112 25.21 -3.52 -7.06
N SER A 113 26.52 -3.43 -7.26
CA SER A 113 27.18 -2.27 -7.87
C SER A 113 27.40 -2.53 -9.36
N VAL A 114 26.98 -1.57 -10.19
CA VAL A 114 27.20 -1.59 -11.65
C VAL A 114 28.50 -0.88 -12.03
N LEU A 115 29.28 -0.41 -11.05
CA LEU A 115 30.60 0.14 -11.33
C LEU A 115 31.48 -0.98 -11.90
N GLU A 116 31.80 -0.85 -13.20
CA GLU A 116 32.73 -1.72 -13.90
C GLU A 116 34.03 -1.82 -13.10
N ARG A 117 34.51 -3.05 -12.88
CA ARG A 117 35.85 -3.29 -12.34
C ARG A 117 36.90 -2.99 -13.39
#